data_AF-A0A067E7Y4-F1
#
_entry.id   AF-A0A067E7Y4-F1
#
_cell.length_a   1.000
_cell.length_b   1.000
_cell.length_c   1.000
_cell.angle_alpha   90.00
_cell.angle_beta   90.00
_cell.angle_gamma   90.00
#
_symmetry.space_group_name_H-M   'P 1'
#
loop_
_entity.id
_entity.type
_entity.pdbx_description
1 polymer ?
#
loop_
_entity_poly.entity_id
_entity_poly.type
_entity_poly.pdbx_seq_one_letter_code
_entity_poly.pdbx_strand_id
1 'polypeptide(L)'
;FTTQDQPRRSLQKRMQSILAAISKSRGCVRQIENLNPSGAFEQDILNRAKVLLAQDKNYNKGFKFDHIWPILKDIEKFGDDHSIATPYF
;
A
#
# COMPACT_ATOMS: atom_id res chain seq x y z
N PHE A 1 35.57 -16.02 -11.34
CA PHE A 1 34.68 -14.86 -11.54
C PHE A 1 33.37 -15.14 -10.83
N THR A 2 33.15 -14.53 -9.67
CA THR A 2 31.94 -14.74 -8.85
C THR A 2 30.82 -13.90 -9.47
N THR A 3 29.90 -14.54 -10.18
CA THR A 3 28.76 -13.89 -10.80
C THR A 3 27.87 -13.31 -9.70
N GLN A 4 27.71 -11.98 -9.70
CA GLN A 4 26.76 -11.27 -8.84
C GLN A 4 25.31 -11.64 -9.23
N ASP A 5 24.73 -12.64 -8.56
CA ASP A 5 23.30 -12.98 -8.67
C ASP A 5 22.45 -12.25 -7.60
N GLN A 6 22.72 -10.97 -7.41
CA GLN A 6 21.88 -10.08 -6.61
C GLN A 6 21.77 -8.73 -7.32
N PRO A 7 20.64 -8.48 -8.01
CA PRO A 7 19.77 -7.42 -7.50
C PRO A 7 18.26 -7.66 -7.66
N ARG A 8 17.80 -8.70 -8.36
CA ARG A 8 16.37 -8.90 -8.68
C ARG A 8 15.51 -9.21 -7.44
N ARG A 9 15.96 -10.12 -6.58
CA ARG A 9 15.24 -10.49 -5.34
C ARG A 9 15.12 -9.31 -4.36
N SER A 10 16.10 -8.41 -4.34
CA SER A 10 16.09 -7.25 -3.44
C SER A 10 15.04 -6.21 -3.86
N LEU A 11 14.91 -5.96 -5.17
CA LEU A 11 13.91 -5.05 -5.72
C LEU A 11 12.50 -5.62 -5.56
N GLN A 12 12.32 -6.90 -5.85
CA GLN A 12 11.04 -7.58 -5.69
C GLN A 12 10.54 -7.54 -4.24
N LYS A 13 11.40 -7.84 -3.26
CA LYS A 13 11.04 -7.75 -1.84
C LYS A 13 10.66 -6.32 -1.44
N ARG A 14 11.43 -5.31 -1.87
CA ARG A 14 11.12 -3.90 -1.59
C ARG A 14 9.77 -3.49 -2.18
N MET A 15 9.49 -3.91 -3.42
CA MET A 15 8.19 -3.67 -4.05
C MET A 15 7.07 -4.32 -3.24
N GLN A 16 7.20 -5.58 -2.87
CA GLN A 16 6.22 -6.28 -2.03
C GLN A 16 5.95 -5.56 -0.70
N SER A 17 6.99 -5.07 -0.02
CA SER A 17 6.81 -4.30 1.21
C SER A 17 6.07 -2.98 1.00
N ILE A 18 6.31 -2.30 -0.12
CA ILE A 18 5.59 -1.07 -0.49
C ILE A 18 4.12 -1.40 -0.75
N LEU A 19 3.84 -2.43 -1.57
CA LEU A 19 2.48 -2.85 -1.87
C LEU A 19 1.70 -3.26 -0.61
N ALA A 20 2.33 -3.99 0.30
CA ALA A 20 1.73 -4.34 1.58
C ALA A 20 1.36 -3.10 2.42
N ALA A 21 2.25 -2.11 2.49
CA ALA A 21 2.00 -0.85 3.21
C ALA A 21 0.84 -0.05 2.58
N ILE A 22 0.75 -0.02 1.26
CA ILE A 22 -0.33 0.65 0.53
C ILE A 22 -1.67 -0.05 0.81
N SER A 23 -1.71 -1.38 0.66
CA SER A 23 -2.91 -2.19 0.93
C SER A 23 -3.43 -2.00 2.36
N LYS A 24 -2.52 -1.98 3.34
CA LYS A 24 -2.87 -1.74 4.74
C LYS A 24 -3.48 -0.35 4.94
N SER A 25 -2.87 0.67 4.36
CA SER A 25 -3.34 2.06 4.48
C SER A 25 -4.71 2.26 3.83
N ARG A 26 -4.94 1.64 2.67
CA ARG A 26 -6.26 1.63 2.01
C ARG A 26 -7.32 0.93 2.86
N GLY A 27 -6.93 -0.17 3.53
CA GLY A 27 -7.80 -0.85 4.51
C GLY A 27 -8.20 0.06 5.67
N CYS A 28 -7.27 0.88 6.18
CA CYS A 28 -7.57 1.87 7.22
C CYS A 28 -8.52 2.97 6.71
N VAL A 29 -8.28 3.51 5.52
CA VAL A 29 -9.16 4.54 4.94
C VAL A 29 -10.58 4.02 4.72
N ARG A 30 -10.75 2.84 4.12
CA ARG A 30 -12.06 2.22 3.95
C ARG A 30 -12.79 1.98 5.27
N GLN A 31 -12.07 1.59 6.32
CA GLN A 31 -12.67 1.44 7.65
C GLN A 31 -13.23 2.77 8.15
N ILE A 32 -12.51 3.88 7.98
CA ILE A 32 -13.00 5.21 8.38
C ILE A 32 -14.17 5.67 7.51
N GLU A 33 -14.12 5.45 6.20
CA GLU A 33 -15.22 5.77 5.26
C GLU A 33 -16.50 4.99 5.62
N ASN A 34 -16.37 3.72 5.99
CA ASN A 34 -17.49 2.87 6.41
C ASN A 34 -18.12 3.30 7.74
N LEU A 35 -17.44 4.11 8.57
CA LEU A 35 -18.05 4.76 9.73
C LEU A 35 -18.99 5.91 9.32
N ASN A 36 -19.15 6.13 8.01
CA ASN A 36 -20.03 7.09 7.38
C ASN A 36 -19.88 8.51 7.95
N PRO A 37 -18.66 9.09 7.96
CA PRO A 37 -18.43 10.44 8.45
C PRO A 37 -18.93 11.46 7.41
N SER A 38 -20.26 11.57 7.26
CA SER A 38 -20.88 12.53 6.34
C SER A 38 -20.38 13.94 6.62
N GLY A 39 -19.84 14.60 5.59
CA GLY A 39 -19.30 15.96 5.68
C GLY A 39 -17.89 16.08 6.27
N ALA A 40 -17.20 14.96 6.59
CA ALA A 40 -15.80 15.03 6.97
C ALA A 40 -14.92 15.42 5.77
N PHE A 41 -13.94 16.29 6.00
CA PHE A 41 -13.00 16.67 4.97
C PHE A 41 -12.05 15.50 4.67
N GLU A 42 -11.58 15.39 3.43
CA GLU A 42 -10.70 14.28 3.01
C GLU A 42 -9.46 14.16 3.92
N GLN A 43 -8.89 15.30 4.35
CA GLN A 43 -7.75 15.28 5.27
C GLN A 43 -8.10 14.72 6.65
N ASP A 44 -9.33 14.90 7.14
CA ASP A 44 -9.76 14.35 8.42
C ASP A 44 -9.89 12.83 8.36
N ILE A 45 -10.40 12.31 7.25
CA ILE A 45 -10.46 10.86 6.97
C ILE A 45 -9.04 10.29 6.96
N LEU A 46 -8.10 10.98 6.30
CA LEU A 46 -6.69 10.54 6.24
C LEU A 46 -6.00 10.62 7.60
N ASN A 47 -6.22 11.67 8.37
CA ASN A 47 -5.64 11.79 9.72
C ASN A 47 -6.14 10.66 10.62
N ARG A 48 -7.43 10.33 10.58
CA ARG A 48 -7.99 9.18 11.31
C ARG A 48 -7.42 7.84 10.83
N ALA A 49 -7.27 7.66 9.52
CA ALA A 49 -6.66 6.46 8.96
C ALA A 49 -5.19 6.29 9.36
N LYS A 50 -4.41 7.39 9.46
CA LYS A 50 -3.02 7.37 9.96
C LYS A 50 -2.94 6.97 11.42
N VAL A 51 -3.84 7.50 12.25
CA VAL A 51 -3.95 7.10 13.67
C VAL A 51 -4.23 5.61 13.77
N LEU A 52 -5.17 5.10 12.97
CA LEU A 52 -5.48 3.66 12.93
C LEU A 52 -4.29 2.83 12.44
N LEU A 53 -3.56 3.29 11.42
CA LEU A 53 -2.37 2.61 10.92
C LEU A 53 -1.25 2.56 11.97
N ALA A 54 -1.04 3.66 12.72
CA ALA A 54 0.00 3.74 13.75
C ALA A 54 -0.22 2.79 14.94
N GLN A 55 -1.44 2.26 15.12
CA GLN A 55 -1.72 1.20 16.10
C GLN A 55 -1.07 -0.14 15.72
N ASP A 56 -0.80 -0.36 14.42
CA ASP A 56 -0.05 -1.52 13.97
C ASP A 56 1.43 -1.33 14.33
N LYS A 57 1.99 -2.30 15.07
CA LYS A 57 3.38 -2.27 15.54
C LYS A 57 4.40 -2.14 14.40
N ASN A 58 4.04 -2.58 13.19
CA ASN A 58 4.89 -2.48 12.01
C ASN A 58 4.95 -1.07 11.42
N TYR A 59 4.01 -0.20 11.81
CA TYR A 59 3.83 1.16 11.30
C TYR A 59 3.84 2.20 12.42
N ASN A 60 4.49 1.90 13.55
CA ASN A 60 4.61 2.81 14.70
C ASN A 60 5.28 4.17 14.37
N LYS A 61 6.01 4.25 13.25
CA LYS A 61 6.60 5.48 12.69
C LYS A 61 5.68 6.20 11.69
N GLY A 62 4.42 5.76 11.56
CA GLY A 62 3.44 6.28 10.61
C GLY A 62 3.62 5.76 9.18
N PHE A 63 2.71 6.21 8.30
CA PHE A 63 2.80 5.93 6.87
C PHE A 63 3.87 6.81 6.22
N LYS A 64 4.89 6.19 5.61
CA LYS A 64 6.01 6.92 5.00
C LYS A 64 5.67 7.55 3.64
N PHE A 65 4.51 7.24 3.09
CA PHE A 65 4.12 7.56 1.72
C PHE A 65 2.95 8.54 1.64
N ASP A 66 2.77 9.37 2.68
CA ASP A 66 1.72 10.39 2.74
C ASP A 66 1.70 11.31 1.50
N HIS A 67 2.87 11.69 1.02
CA HIS A 67 3.05 12.58 -0.13
C HIS A 67 2.58 11.99 -1.46
N ILE A 68 2.57 10.66 -1.61
CA ILE A 68 2.05 9.98 -2.81
C ILE A 68 0.64 9.43 -2.61
N TRP A 69 0.04 9.59 -1.43
CA TRP A 69 -1.32 9.12 -1.17
C TRP A 69 -2.35 9.64 -2.19
N PRO A 70 -2.37 10.93 -2.59
CA PRO A 70 -3.31 11.43 -3.59
C PRO A 70 -3.19 10.73 -4.95
N ILE A 71 -2.01 10.20 -5.27
CA ILE A 71 -1.76 9.42 -6.49
C ILE A 71 -2.20 7.97 -6.28
N LEU A 72 -1.93 7.41 -5.10
CA LEU A 72 -2.19 6.01 -4.77
C LEU A 72 -3.66 5.69 -4.50
N LYS A 73 -4.45 6.65 -3.99
CA LYS A 73 -5.83 6.42 -3.56
C LYS A 73 -6.74 5.93 -4.70
N ASP A 74 -6.47 6.42 -5.91
CA ASP A 74 -7.24 6.14 -7.13
C ASP A 74 -6.63 4.99 -7.96
N ILE A 75 -5.44 4.49 -7.58
CA ILE A 75 -4.86 3.31 -8.22
C ILE A 75 -5.58 2.08 -7.70
N GLU A 76 -6.52 1.59 -8.52
CA GLU A 76 -7.47 0.57 -8.10
C GLU A 76 -6.81 -0.76 -7.73
N LYS A 77 -5.63 -1.08 -8.30
CA LYS A 77 -4.90 -2.35 -8.09
C LYS A 77 -3.39 -2.22 -8.34
N PHE A 78 -2.60 -2.85 -7.47
CA PHE A 78 -1.24 -3.30 -7.76
C PHE A 78 -1.12 -4.85 -7.64
N GLY A 79 -2.22 -5.57 -7.82
CA GLY A 79 -2.29 -7.03 -7.88
C GLY A 79 -3.57 -7.44 -8.60
N ASP A 80 -3.63 -8.44 -9.47
CA ASP A 80 -2.68 -9.49 -9.81
C ASP A 80 -2.76 -9.67 -11.32
N ASP A 81 -1.75 -9.25 -12.08
CA ASP A 81 -1.62 -9.73 -13.45
C ASP A 81 -0.67 -10.94 -13.44
N HIS A 82 -1.17 -12.04 -12.85
CA HIS A 82 -0.66 -13.37 -13.11
C HIS A 82 -1.22 -13.93 -14.43
N SER A 83 -1.54 -13.08 -15.42
CA SER A 83 -1.77 -13.54 -16.80
C SER A 83 -0.43 -13.80 -17.52
N ILE A 84 0.31 -14.79 -17.01
CA ILE A 84 1.15 -15.61 -17.89
C ILE A 84 0.53 -17.00 -17.97
N ALA A 85 -0.79 -17.03 -18.22
CA ALA A 85 -1.46 -18.17 -18.82
C ALA A 85 -1.45 -17.98 -20.34
N THR A 86 -0.27 -17.95 -20.93
CA THR A 86 -0.09 -18.38 -22.33
C THR A 86 0.71 -19.67 -22.28
N PRO A 87 0.07 -20.85 -22.36
CA PRO A 87 0.79 -22.05 -22.71
C PRO A 87 1.18 -21.88 -24.18
N TYR A 88 2.43 -21.51 -24.44
CA TYR A 88 3.01 -21.73 -25.75
C TYR A 88 3.45 -23.19 -25.80
N PHE A 89 2.59 -23.99 -26.43
CA PHE A 89 2.74 -25.37 -26.94
C PHE A 89 3.25 -26.46 -25.98
#